data_AF-A0AAU4FDZ2-F1
#
_entry.id   AF-A0AAU4FDZ2-F1
#
_cell.length_a   1.000
_cell.length_b   1.000
_cell.length_c   1.000
_cell.angle_alpha   90.00
_cell.angle_beta   90.00
_cell.angle_gamma   90.00
#
_symmetry.space_group_name_H-M   'P 1'
#
loop_
_entity.id
_entity.type
_entity.pdbx_description
1 polymer ?
#
loop_
_entity_poly.entity_id
_entity_poly.type
_entity_poly.pdbx_seq_one_letter_code
_entity_poly.pdbx_strand_id
1 'polypeptide(L)'
;MNPTMNVSRSAARRPAYAIDVTDRGDVVIVTGTGELDLAADPLLTMSLQQALSLGRSVVVDLTTAACCGSCVLTQLAAAGRRLRGTGRTLIVVTTVYAVLRPLALLHLDLLLTLVADLDAAFARLGVPLSPVVGVADATSEPA
;
A
#
# COMPACT_ATOMS: atom_id res chain seq x y z
N MET A 1 33.51 -12.98 -36.92
CA MET A 1 32.94 -11.66 -36.60
C MET A 1 31.63 -11.91 -35.83
N ASN A 2 31.61 -11.71 -34.51
CA ASN A 2 30.42 -11.93 -33.68
C ASN A 2 30.24 -10.67 -32.80
N PRO A 3 29.07 -10.01 -32.78
CA PRO A 3 28.91 -8.81 -31.96
C PRO A 3 28.67 -9.19 -30.50
N THR A 4 29.56 -8.74 -29.63
CA THR A 4 29.42 -8.86 -28.18
C THR A 4 28.29 -7.95 -27.70
N MET A 5 27.11 -8.52 -27.44
CA MET A 5 26.08 -7.86 -26.63
C MET A 5 26.58 -7.79 -25.19
N ASN A 6 27.12 -6.64 -24.80
CA ASN A 6 27.41 -6.34 -23.40
C ASN A 6 26.10 -5.94 -22.69
N VAL A 7 25.44 -6.90 -22.03
CA VAL A 7 24.40 -6.59 -21.05
C VAL A 7 25.10 -6.28 -19.73
N SER A 8 25.47 -5.01 -19.54
CA SER A 8 25.99 -4.53 -18.26
C SER A 8 24.88 -4.61 -17.21
N ARG A 9 24.96 -5.61 -16.31
CA ARG A 9 24.06 -5.74 -15.15
C ARG A 9 24.66 -5.09 -13.90
N SER A 10 23.80 -4.26 -13.29
CA SER A 10 23.59 -4.12 -11.85
C SER A 10 24.64 -3.37 -11.02
N ALA A 11 24.48 -2.05 -10.96
CA ALA A 11 24.61 -1.37 -9.67
C ALA A 11 23.38 -1.77 -8.83
N ALA A 12 23.59 -2.24 -7.60
CA ALA A 12 22.54 -2.70 -6.70
C ALA A 12 21.42 -1.65 -6.58
N ARG A 13 20.33 -1.86 -7.33
CA ARG A 13 19.18 -0.95 -7.37
C ARG A 13 18.48 -1.12 -6.04
N ARG A 14 18.43 -0.06 -5.22
CA ARG A 14 17.41 0.04 -4.15
C ARG A 14 16.07 -0.36 -4.76
N PRO A 15 15.21 -1.14 -4.07
CA PRO A 15 13.92 -1.43 -4.64
C PRO A 15 13.24 -0.10 -4.95
N ALA A 16 12.70 0.04 -6.17
CA ALA A 16 12.02 1.25 -6.62
C ALA A 16 10.74 1.53 -5.81
N TYR A 17 10.41 0.64 -4.88
CA TYR A 17 9.27 0.68 -3.99
C TYR A 17 9.62 0.14 -2.60
N ALA A 18 8.77 0.44 -1.61
CA ALA A 18 8.71 -0.27 -0.34
C ALA A 18 7.26 -0.46 0.09
N ILE A 19 6.96 -1.59 0.73
CA ILE A 19 5.67 -1.88 1.36
C ILE A 19 5.92 -2.10 2.86
N ASP A 20 5.23 -1.34 3.70
CA ASP A 20 5.21 -1.52 5.15
C ASP A 20 3.82 -1.92 5.62
N VAL A 21 3.74 -2.72 6.68
CA VAL A 21 2.48 -3.14 7.30
C VAL A 21 2.51 -2.81 8.77
N THR A 22 1.63 -1.92 9.19
CA THR A 22 1.45 -1.54 10.60
C THR A 22 0.10 -2.04 11.11
N ASP A 23 0.12 -2.88 12.15
CA ASP A 23 -1.08 -3.28 12.88
C ASP A 23 -1.45 -2.22 13.93
N ARG A 24 -2.70 -1.75 13.91
CA ARG A 24 -3.28 -0.80 14.87
C ARG A 24 -4.54 -1.34 15.53
N GLY A 25 -4.52 -2.60 15.95
CA GLY A 25 -5.64 -3.20 16.65
C GLY A 25 -6.76 -3.51 15.68
N ASP A 26 -7.81 -2.69 15.61
CA ASP A 26 -8.98 -2.94 14.76
C ASP A 26 -8.77 -2.58 13.27
N VAL A 27 -7.62 -2.03 12.93
CA VAL A 27 -7.26 -1.65 11.57
C VAL A 27 -5.83 -2.05 11.24
N VAL A 28 -5.61 -2.48 10.01
CA VAL A 28 -4.28 -2.74 9.45
C VAL A 28 -3.97 -1.68 8.42
N ILE A 29 -2.79 -1.09 8.51
CA ILE A 29 -2.32 -0.07 7.57
C ILE A 29 -1.27 -0.73 6.67
N VAL A 30 -1.47 -0.65 5.36
CA VAL A 30 -0.51 -1.08 4.35
C VAL A 30 0.00 0.18 3.65
N THR A 31 1.25 0.54 3.88
CA THR A 31 1.86 1.74 3.30
C THR A 31 2.69 1.36 2.08
N GLY A 32 2.37 1.92 0.93
CA GLY A 32 3.09 1.72 -0.32
C GLY A 32 3.81 2.99 -0.75
N THR A 33 5.12 2.87 -0.99
CA THR A 33 5.98 3.99 -1.38
C THR A 33 6.67 3.71 -2.71
N GLY A 34 6.97 4.74 -3.50
CA GLY A 34 7.70 4.59 -4.77
C GLY A 34 6.85 4.04 -5.94
N GLU A 35 7.47 3.30 -6.86
CA GLU A 35 6.84 2.77 -8.07
C GLU A 35 6.04 1.49 -7.78
N LEU A 36 4.72 1.58 -7.70
CA LEU A 36 3.86 0.44 -7.38
C LEU A 36 3.32 -0.21 -8.65
N ASP A 37 4.11 -1.07 -9.28
CA ASP A 37 3.76 -1.78 -10.51
C ASP A 37 3.91 -3.31 -10.38
N LEU A 38 4.18 -4.02 -11.48
CA LEU A 38 4.40 -5.47 -11.50
C LEU A 38 5.52 -5.91 -10.55
N ALA A 39 6.53 -5.07 -10.30
CA ALA A 39 7.60 -5.39 -9.38
C ALA A 39 7.13 -5.36 -7.91
N ALA A 40 6.19 -4.48 -7.57
CA ALA A 40 5.62 -4.34 -6.24
C ALA A 40 4.45 -5.30 -5.96
N ASP A 41 3.78 -5.77 -7.00
CA ASP A 41 2.55 -6.57 -6.93
C ASP A 41 2.65 -7.81 -6.02
N PRO A 42 3.73 -8.64 -6.04
CA PRO A 42 3.80 -9.81 -5.17
C PRO A 42 3.80 -9.44 -3.67
N LEU A 43 4.58 -8.43 -3.30
CA LEU A 43 4.70 -8.01 -1.90
C LEU A 43 3.42 -7.31 -1.42
N LEU A 44 2.84 -6.45 -2.25
CA LEU A 44 1.57 -5.80 -1.93
C LEU A 44 0.45 -6.83 -1.79
N THR A 45 0.38 -7.79 -2.71
CA THR A 45 -0.64 -8.85 -2.67
C THR A 45 -0.52 -9.67 -1.40
N MET A 46 0.69 -10.12 -1.03
CA MET A 46 0.93 -10.85 0.21
C MET A 46 0.49 -10.04 1.43
N SER A 47 0.88 -8.76 1.48
CA SER A 47 0.55 -7.84 2.58
C SER A 47 -0.95 -7.61 2.71
N LEU A 48 -1.65 -7.40 1.59
CA LEU A 48 -3.11 -7.27 1.56
C LEU A 48 -3.80 -8.57 1.98
N GLN A 49 -3.35 -9.73 1.50
CA GLN A 49 -3.96 -11.01 1.91
C GLN A 49 -3.79 -11.26 3.41
N GLN A 50 -2.62 -10.94 3.97
CA GLN A 50 -2.38 -11.03 5.41
C GLN A 50 -3.26 -10.04 6.19
N ALA A 51 -3.43 -8.80 5.70
CA ALA A 51 -4.34 -7.84 6.33
C ALA A 51 -5.81 -8.32 6.27
N LEU A 52 -6.23 -8.89 5.14
CA LEU A 52 -7.58 -9.40 4.91
C LEU A 52 -7.90 -10.62 5.79
N SER A 53 -6.93 -11.50 6.05
CA SER A 53 -7.15 -12.70 6.87
C SER A 53 -7.41 -12.38 8.34
N LEU A 54 -7.02 -11.19 8.81
CA LEU A 54 -7.28 -10.72 10.17
C LEU A 54 -8.74 -10.30 10.40
N GLY A 55 -9.58 -10.20 9.35
CA GLY A 55 -11.00 -9.85 9.48
C GLY A 55 -11.26 -8.39 9.92
N ARG A 56 -10.25 -7.53 9.76
CA ARG A 56 -10.23 -6.12 10.17
C ARG A 56 -10.43 -5.19 8.98
N SER A 57 -10.72 -3.91 9.25
CA SER A 57 -10.67 -2.89 8.20
C SER A 57 -9.23 -2.65 7.76
N VAL A 58 -9.04 -2.24 6.52
CA VAL A 58 -7.71 -2.01 5.95
C VAL A 58 -7.60 -0.59 5.43
N VAL A 59 -6.51 0.08 5.78
CA VAL A 59 -6.13 1.38 5.23
C VAL A 59 -4.92 1.16 4.34
N VAL A 60 -4.98 1.59 3.09
CA VAL A 60 -3.85 1.56 2.17
C VAL A 60 -3.35 2.98 1.98
N ASP A 61 -2.15 3.27 2.50
CA ASP A 61 -1.52 4.58 2.38
C ASP A 61 -0.61 4.63 1.16
N LEU A 62 -1.01 5.43 0.17
CA LEU A 62 -0.31 5.66 -1.10
C LEU A 62 0.07 7.14 -1.26
N THR A 63 0.22 7.87 -0.15
CA THR A 63 0.59 9.29 -0.17
C THR A 63 2.00 9.54 -0.70
N THR A 64 2.89 8.54 -0.63
CA THR A 64 4.28 8.60 -1.12
C THR A 64 4.54 7.67 -2.31
N ALA A 65 3.47 7.16 -2.93
CA ALA A 65 3.58 6.41 -4.18
C ALA A 65 3.88 7.37 -5.34
N ALA A 66 4.84 7.00 -6.20
CA ALA A 66 5.17 7.74 -7.41
C ALA A 66 4.25 7.38 -8.58
N CYS A 67 3.84 6.12 -8.68
CA CYS A 67 2.90 5.62 -9.68
C CYS A 67 2.17 4.37 -9.18
N CYS A 68 1.07 4.02 -9.84
CA CYS A 68 0.28 2.83 -9.55
C CYS A 68 -0.10 2.13 -10.86
N GLY A 69 0.43 0.92 -11.06
CA GLY A 69 0.16 0.06 -12.20
C GLY A 69 -1.21 -0.64 -12.13
N SER A 70 -1.62 -1.24 -13.24
CA SER A 70 -2.92 -1.93 -13.37
C SER A 70 -3.06 -3.15 -12.44
N CYS A 71 -1.96 -3.86 -12.17
CA CYS A 71 -1.93 -4.97 -11.22
C CYS A 71 -2.32 -4.50 -9.81
N VAL A 72 -1.67 -3.45 -9.31
CA VAL A 72 -1.97 -2.85 -8.01
C VAL A 72 -3.41 -2.36 -7.92
N LEU A 73 -3.90 -1.63 -8.94
CA LEU A 73 -5.30 -1.19 -8.99
C LEU A 73 -6.28 -2.38 -8.93
N THR A 74 -5.95 -3.47 -9.61
CA THR A 74 -6.74 -4.71 -9.60
C THR A 74 -6.77 -5.33 -8.20
N GLN A 75 -5.63 -5.38 -7.50
CA GLN A 75 -5.54 -5.89 -6.13
C GLN A 75 -6.34 -5.04 -5.15
N LEU A 76 -6.26 -3.70 -5.24
CA LEU A 76 -7.05 -2.79 -4.41
C LEU A 76 -8.55 -3.02 -4.61
N ALA A 77 -8.99 -3.13 -5.87
CA ALA A 77 -10.38 -3.40 -6.19
C ALA A 77 -10.85 -4.77 -5.66
N ALA A 78 -10.02 -5.81 -5.78
CA ALA A 78 -10.34 -7.14 -5.27
C ALA A 78 -10.44 -7.16 -3.73
N ALA A 79 -9.49 -6.53 -3.04
CA ALA A 79 -9.49 -6.39 -1.59
C ALA A 79 -10.71 -5.60 -1.11
N GLY A 80 -11.05 -4.49 -1.76
CA GLY A 80 -12.24 -3.69 -1.45
C GLY A 80 -13.54 -4.47 -1.59
N ARG A 81 -13.72 -5.25 -2.67
CA ARG A 81 -14.89 -6.13 -2.84
C ARG A 81 -14.99 -7.16 -1.73
N ARG A 82 -13.87 -7.80 -1.37
CA ARG A 82 -13.83 -8.84 -0.34
C ARG A 82 -14.21 -8.28 1.03
N LEU A 83 -13.67 -7.13 1.42
CA LEU A 83 -13.99 -6.50 2.71
C LEU A 83 -15.44 -6.07 2.79
N ARG A 84 -15.98 -5.47 1.71
CA ARG A 84 -17.40 -5.10 1.65
C ARG A 84 -18.32 -6.29 1.90
N GLY A 85 -18.01 -7.46 1.34
CA GLY A 85 -18.76 -8.70 1.58
C GLY A 85 -18.76 -9.17 3.05
N THR A 86 -17.84 -8.67 3.87
CA THR A 86 -17.71 -9.00 5.30
C THR A 86 -18.17 -7.87 6.24
N GLY A 87 -18.72 -6.77 5.70
CA GLY A 87 -19.08 -5.58 6.49
C GLY A 87 -17.87 -4.75 6.97
N ARG A 88 -16.67 -5.04 6.46
CA ARG A 88 -15.45 -4.25 6.69
C ARG A 88 -15.18 -3.34 5.50
N THR A 89 -14.27 -2.38 5.67
CA THR A 89 -13.98 -1.38 4.64
C THR A 89 -12.50 -1.33 4.29
N LEU A 90 -12.22 -1.11 3.00
CA LEU A 90 -10.92 -0.69 2.51
C LEU A 90 -10.95 0.82 2.23
N ILE A 91 -10.05 1.57 2.85
CA ILE A 91 -9.85 3.00 2.59
C ILE A 91 -8.48 3.18 1.93
N VAL A 92 -8.42 3.93 0.83
CA VAL A 92 -7.18 4.33 0.18
C VAL A 92 -6.89 5.78 0.54
N VAL A 93 -5.68 6.03 1.04
CA VAL A 93 -5.20 7.36 1.40
C VAL A 93 -4.24 7.84 0.33
N THR A 94 -4.62 8.88 -0.41
CA THR A 94 -3.73 9.50 -1.39
C THR A 94 -4.27 10.84 -1.87
N THR A 95 -3.35 11.75 -2.16
CA THR A 95 -3.59 12.97 -2.95
C THR A 95 -2.81 12.96 -4.27
N VAL A 96 -2.10 11.86 -4.56
CA VAL A 96 -1.19 11.75 -5.68
C VAL A 96 -1.97 11.59 -6.97
N TYR A 97 -1.86 12.56 -7.89
CA TYR A 97 -2.57 12.54 -9.17
C TYR A 97 -2.31 11.27 -10.00
N ALA A 98 -1.07 10.75 -9.97
CA ALA A 98 -0.68 9.51 -10.64
C ALA A 98 -1.43 8.27 -10.13
N VAL A 99 -1.99 8.32 -8.92
CA VAL A 99 -2.83 7.26 -8.32
C VAL A 99 -4.31 7.59 -8.49
N LEU A 100 -4.71 8.84 -8.21
CA LEU A 100 -6.10 9.30 -8.29
C LEU A 100 -6.68 9.19 -9.71
N ARG A 101 -5.91 9.58 -10.73
CA ARG A 101 -6.41 9.57 -12.11
C ARG A 101 -6.78 8.16 -12.58
N PRO A 102 -5.93 7.13 -12.44
CA PRO A 102 -6.33 5.76 -12.77
C PRO A 102 -7.54 5.26 -11.96
N LEU A 103 -7.63 5.57 -10.66
CA LEU A 103 -8.77 5.18 -9.84
C LEU A 103 -10.08 5.77 -10.37
N ALA A 104 -10.10 7.07 -10.70
CA ALA A 104 -11.26 7.74 -11.24
C ALA A 104 -11.64 7.23 -12.64
N LEU A 105 -10.66 7.02 -13.53
CA LEU A 105 -10.91 6.50 -14.88
C LEU A 105 -11.56 5.10 -14.86
N LEU A 106 -11.20 4.29 -13.88
CA LEU A 106 -11.74 2.94 -13.68
C LEU A 106 -12.99 2.92 -12.77
N HIS A 107 -13.48 4.10 -12.35
CA HIS A 107 -14.58 4.27 -11.40
C HIS A 107 -14.38 3.47 -10.09
N LEU A 108 -13.12 3.27 -9.69
CA LEU A 108 -12.79 2.58 -8.46
C LEU A 108 -13.08 3.42 -7.22
N ASP A 109 -13.27 4.73 -7.37
CA ASP A 109 -13.79 5.65 -6.34
C ASP A 109 -15.25 5.35 -5.94
N LEU A 110 -16.02 4.65 -6.78
CA LEU A 110 -17.35 4.14 -6.41
C LEU A 110 -17.27 2.88 -5.53
N LEU A 111 -16.19 2.13 -5.66
CA LEU A 111 -15.95 0.88 -4.94
C LEU A 111 -15.12 1.09 -3.67
N LEU A 112 -14.12 1.96 -3.73
CA LEU A 112 -13.13 2.20 -2.69
C LEU A 112 -13.41 3.56 -2.05
N THR A 113 -13.19 3.65 -0.74
CA THR A 113 -13.25 4.95 -0.07
C THR A 113 -11.91 5.64 -0.25
N LEU A 114 -11.89 6.83 -0.85
CA LEU A 114 -10.67 7.63 -1.04
C LEU A 114 -10.65 8.79 -0.04
N VAL A 115 -9.51 9.03 0.60
CA VAL A 115 -9.27 10.16 1.51
C VAL A 115 -7.88 10.75 1.29
N ALA A 116 -7.67 11.99 1.74
CA ALA A 116 -6.44 12.72 1.51
C ALA A 116 -5.29 12.31 2.44
N ASP A 117 -5.63 11.95 3.69
CA ASP A 117 -4.66 11.67 4.75
C ASP A 117 -5.18 10.57 5.71
N LEU A 118 -4.26 10.07 6.55
CA LEU A 118 -4.55 9.00 7.50
C LEU A 118 -5.58 9.44 8.55
N ASP A 119 -5.56 10.71 8.99
CA ASP A 119 -6.49 11.24 9.98
C ASP A 119 -7.94 11.14 9.47
N ALA A 120 -8.18 11.49 8.21
CA ALA A 120 -9.48 11.33 7.55
C ALA A 120 -9.89 9.86 7.40
N ALA A 121 -8.93 8.94 7.23
CA ALA A 121 -9.21 7.50 7.21
C ALA A 121 -9.67 7.01 8.59
N PHE A 122 -8.96 7.37 9.65
CA PHE A 122 -9.29 6.96 11.02
C PHE A 122 -10.60 7.58 11.51
N ALA A 123 -10.85 8.85 11.20
CA ALA A 123 -12.12 9.52 11.49
C ALA A 123 -13.31 8.78 10.84
N ARG A 124 -13.15 8.28 9.61
CA ARG A 124 -14.17 7.46 8.93
C ARG A 124 -14.37 6.09 9.57
N LEU A 125 -13.32 5.49 10.10
CA LEU A 125 -13.40 4.18 10.77
C LEU A 125 -13.88 4.28 12.22
N GLY A 126 -13.95 5.49 12.78
CA GLY A 126 -14.25 5.69 14.20
C GLY A 126 -13.14 5.18 15.12
N VAL A 127 -11.92 5.05 14.60
CA VAL A 127 -10.75 4.57 15.36
C VAL A 127 -9.95 5.79 15.83
N PRO A 128 -9.68 5.95 17.14
CA PRO A 128 -8.88 7.08 17.63
C PRO A 128 -7.42 6.93 17.21
N LEU A 129 -6.79 8.06 16.86
CA LEU A 129 -5.34 8.17 16.65
C LEU A 129 -4.60 7.84 17.95
N SER A 130 -4.23 6.58 18.16
CA SER A 130 -3.24 6.25 19.20
C SER A 130 -1.83 6.49 18.66
N PRO A 131 -0.89 7.08 19.42
CA PRO A 131 0.49 7.24 18.95
C PRO A 131 1.09 5.86 18.59
N VAL A 132 1.80 5.75 17.46
CA VAL A 132 2.57 4.54 17.13
C VAL A 132 3.65 4.42 18.20
N VAL A 133 3.63 3.37 19.03
CA VAL A 133 4.86 2.96 19.72
C VAL A 133 5.69 2.26 18.66
N GLY A 134 6.49 3.06 17.95
CA GLY A 134 7.53 2.51 17.10
C GLY A 134 8.49 1.73 17.98
N VAL A 135 8.66 0.45 17.71
CA VAL A 135 9.81 -0.30 18.23
C VAL A 135 11.03 0.34 17.57
N ALA A 136 11.64 1.29 18.26
CA ALA A 136 12.98 1.74 17.97
C ALA A 136 13.89 0.54 18.26
N ASP A 137 14.38 -0.08 17.20
CA ASP A 137 15.42 -1.09 17.29
C ASP A 137 16.70 -0.40 17.77
N ALA A 138 16.88 -0.41 19.09
CA ALA A 138 18.07 0.09 19.76
C ALA A 138 19.16 -0.97 19.67
N THR A 139 19.79 -1.09 18.50
CA THR A 139 21.11 -1.71 18.43
C THR A 139 22.13 -0.68 18.91
N SER A 140 22.23 -0.58 20.23
CA SER A 140 23.46 -0.15 20.88
C SER A 140 24.53 -1.18 20.52
N GLU A 141 25.58 -0.76 19.84
CA GLU A 141 26.82 -1.52 19.74
C GLU A 141 27.77 -0.94 20.80
N PRO A 142 28.09 -1.67 21.88
CA PRO A 142 29.07 -1.24 22.87
C PRO A 142 30.45 -1.87 22.57
N ALA A 143 31.47 -1.07 22.92
CA ALA A 143 32.89 -1.38 23.14
C ALA A 143 33.79 -1.52 21.91
#